data_AF-A0A1B1BE44-F1
#
_entry.id   AF-A0A1B1BE44-F1
#
_cell.length_a   1.000
_cell.length_b   1.000
_cell.length_c   1.000
_cell.angle_alpha   90.00
_cell.angle_beta   90.00
_cell.angle_gamma   90.00
#
_symmetry.space_group_name_H-M   'P 1'
#
loop_
_entity.id
_entity.type
_entity.pdbx_description
1 polymer ?
#
loop_
_entity_poly.entity_id
_entity_poly.type
_entity_poly.pdbx_seq_one_letter_code
_entity_poly.pdbx_strand_id
1 'polypeptide(L)'
;MLSADALAERAEILVDRHWWRLDGEAAAEEAVGALVPSDPVLAGFLRAQVRYTRLLFGLDPRADDLRRAREDFTAATADARLSGWAVFWLGVLADNVDGDPGTAGTAYQQAMEQARKQGDTLLESYGARHIGARLLERDREEGITRLRRSYHLRAALGARPQTAAAALTLAGELPPGAEADQLREAAALTARELELTWLLRAL
;
A
#
# COMPACT_ATOMS: atom_id res chain seq x y z
N MET A 1 -30.27 -3.43 -6.53
CA MET A 1 -29.32 -2.66 -5.71
C MET A 1 -28.34 -3.65 -5.10
N LEU A 2 -27.05 -3.30 -5.05
CA LEU A 2 -26.04 -4.09 -4.33
C LEU A 2 -26.29 -4.00 -2.81
N SER A 3 -25.89 -5.03 -2.06
CA SER A 3 -25.82 -4.96 -0.60
C SER A 3 -24.71 -3.99 -0.16
N ALA A 4 -24.73 -3.57 1.11
CA ALA A 4 -23.66 -2.74 1.68
C ALA A 4 -22.28 -3.42 1.55
N ASP A 5 -22.21 -4.72 1.83
CA ASP A 5 -20.98 -5.51 1.69
C ASP A 5 -20.48 -5.54 0.24
N ALA A 6 -21.39 -5.76 -0.73
CA ALA A 6 -21.03 -5.75 -2.14
C ALA A 6 -20.61 -4.37 -2.65
N LEU A 7 -21.12 -3.28 -2.05
CA LEU A 7 -20.65 -1.93 -2.33
C LEU A 7 -19.23 -1.71 -1.78
N ALA A 8 -18.95 -2.19 -0.57
CA ALA A 8 -17.65 -2.11 0.06
C ALA A 8 -16.60 -2.87 -0.76
N GLU A 9 -16.84 -4.16 -1.05
CA GLU A 9 -15.94 -4.99 -1.86
C GLU A 9 -15.66 -4.37 -3.24
N ARG A 10 -16.71 -3.86 -3.90
CA ARG A 10 -16.53 -3.20 -5.20
C ARG A 10 -15.66 -1.95 -5.09
N ALA A 11 -15.84 -1.14 -4.05
CA ALA A 11 -15.04 0.06 -3.84
C ALA A 11 -13.57 -0.28 -3.55
N GLU A 12 -13.31 -1.26 -2.68
CA GLU A 12 -11.96 -1.74 -2.37
C GLU A 12 -11.23 -2.26 -3.61
N ILE A 13 -11.90 -3.11 -4.41
CA ILE A 13 -11.32 -3.67 -5.65
C ILE A 13 -10.96 -2.56 -6.63
N LEU A 14 -11.84 -1.58 -6.82
CA LEU A 14 -11.59 -0.52 -7.81
C LEU A 14 -10.52 0.47 -7.35
N VAL A 15 -10.42 0.73 -6.04
CA VAL A 15 -9.36 1.58 -5.47
C VAL A 15 -8.00 0.86 -5.53
N ASP A 16 -7.91 -0.41 -5.15
CA ASP A 16 -6.67 -1.19 -5.28
C ASP A 16 -6.25 -1.31 -6.75
N ARG A 17 -7.20 -1.60 -7.65
CA ARG A 17 -6.93 -1.62 -9.10
C ARG A 17 -6.39 -0.29 -9.61
N HIS A 18 -7.01 0.83 -9.22
CA HIS A 18 -6.55 2.16 -9.57
C HIS A 18 -5.12 2.42 -9.08
N TRP A 19 -4.81 2.06 -7.84
CA TRP A 19 -3.46 2.19 -7.28
C TRP A 19 -2.40 1.44 -8.11
N TRP A 20 -2.71 0.21 -8.56
CA TRP A 20 -1.75 -0.61 -9.28
C TRP A 20 -1.60 -0.24 -10.76
N ARG A 21 -2.71 0.12 -11.41
CA ARG A 21 -2.75 0.39 -12.85
C ARG A 21 -2.70 1.87 -13.21
N LEU A 22 -2.88 2.76 -12.24
CA LEU A 22 -2.98 4.21 -12.45
C LEU A 22 -4.02 4.60 -13.51
N ASP A 23 -5.05 3.78 -13.68
CA ASP A 23 -6.21 3.99 -14.55
C ASP A 23 -7.50 3.84 -13.74
N GLY A 24 -8.66 4.08 -14.36
CA GLY A 24 -9.96 3.77 -13.74
C GLY A 24 -10.35 4.64 -12.53
N GLU A 25 -9.71 5.79 -12.33
CA GLU A 25 -9.94 6.69 -11.18
C GLU A 25 -11.42 7.05 -11.02
N ALA A 26 -12.10 7.47 -12.09
CA ALA A 26 -13.50 7.87 -12.05
C ALA A 26 -14.41 6.73 -11.57
N ALA A 27 -14.14 5.48 -11.97
CA ALA A 27 -14.90 4.33 -11.52
C ALA A 27 -14.66 4.02 -10.03
N ALA A 28 -13.43 4.23 -9.55
CA ALA A 28 -13.09 4.12 -8.13
C ALA A 28 -13.80 5.21 -7.30
N GLU A 29 -13.77 6.48 -7.74
CA GLU A 29 -14.47 7.58 -7.07
C GLU A 29 -16.00 7.35 -7.03
N GLU A 30 -16.59 6.87 -8.13
CA GLU A 30 -18.01 6.51 -8.18
C GLU A 30 -18.35 5.39 -7.17
N ALA A 31 -17.54 4.34 -7.11
CA ALA A 31 -17.71 3.23 -6.18
C ALA A 31 -17.67 3.69 -4.72
N VAL A 32 -16.67 4.51 -4.39
CA VAL A 32 -16.51 5.10 -3.07
C VAL A 32 -17.67 6.03 -2.74
N GLY A 33 -18.17 6.80 -3.71
CA GLY A 33 -19.36 7.65 -3.56
C GLY A 33 -20.62 6.86 -3.19
N ALA A 34 -20.81 5.70 -3.82
CA ALA A 34 -21.95 4.82 -3.54
C ALA A 34 -21.90 4.17 -2.14
N LEU A 35 -20.72 4.05 -1.53
CA LEU A 35 -20.53 3.49 -0.19
C LEU A 35 -20.84 4.48 0.94
N VAL A 36 -20.78 5.79 0.68
CA VAL A 36 -20.92 6.85 1.70
C VAL A 36 -22.17 6.69 2.59
N PRO A 37 -23.37 6.37 2.07
CA PRO A 37 -24.56 6.28 2.91
C PRO A 37 -24.53 5.10 3.90
N SER A 38 -23.78 4.03 3.61
CA SER A 38 -23.74 2.81 4.41
C SER A 38 -22.49 2.71 5.31
N ASP A 39 -21.34 3.15 4.82
CA ASP A 39 -20.08 3.14 5.60
C ASP A 39 -19.24 4.38 5.27
N PRO A 40 -19.53 5.53 5.90
CA PRO A 40 -18.83 6.79 5.61
C PRO A 40 -17.35 6.76 6.00
N VAL A 41 -16.96 5.93 6.99
CA VAL A 41 -15.57 5.85 7.45
C VAL A 41 -14.72 5.07 6.45
N LEU A 42 -15.20 3.89 6.00
CA LEU A 42 -14.53 3.15 4.94
C LEU A 42 -14.49 3.95 3.63
N ALA A 43 -15.57 4.64 3.27
CA ALA A 43 -15.60 5.51 2.10
C ALA A 43 -14.57 6.65 2.21
N GLY A 44 -14.42 7.28 3.38
CA GLY A 44 -13.38 8.29 3.63
C GLY A 44 -11.97 7.71 3.46
N PHE A 45 -11.70 6.56 4.10
CA PHE A 45 -10.44 5.86 4.01
C PHE A 45 -10.04 5.51 2.56
N LEU A 46 -10.96 4.94 1.79
CA LEU A 46 -10.72 4.60 0.38
C LEU A 46 -10.54 5.85 -0.50
N ARG A 47 -11.29 6.92 -0.24
CA ARG A 47 -11.10 8.21 -0.93
C ARG A 47 -9.72 8.79 -0.65
N ALA A 48 -9.22 8.66 0.57
CA ALA A 48 -7.89 9.12 0.94
C ALA A 48 -6.79 8.36 0.17
N GLN A 49 -6.97 7.06 -0.10
CA GLN A 49 -6.05 6.30 -0.95
C GLN A 49 -6.04 6.79 -2.41
N VAL A 50 -7.20 7.13 -2.97
CA VAL A 50 -7.27 7.72 -4.33
C VAL A 50 -6.52 9.06 -4.37
N ARG A 51 -6.74 9.94 -3.39
CA ARG A 51 -6.02 11.22 -3.29
C ARG A 51 -4.52 11.02 -3.12
N TYR A 52 -4.13 10.08 -2.27
CA TYR A 52 -2.73 9.72 -2.10
C TYR A 52 -2.10 9.23 -3.42
N THR A 53 -2.83 8.44 -4.20
CA THR A 53 -2.37 7.97 -5.53
C THR A 53 -2.09 9.16 -6.45
N ARG A 54 -2.96 10.17 -6.50
CA ARG A 54 -2.71 11.39 -7.29
C ARG A 54 -1.47 12.14 -6.82
N LEU A 55 -1.34 12.33 -5.50
CA LEU A 55 -0.19 13.03 -4.91
C LEU A 55 1.13 12.32 -5.23
N LEU A 56 1.19 11.01 -5.00
CA LEU A 56 2.40 10.22 -5.17
C LEU A 56 2.86 10.17 -6.63
N PHE A 57 1.92 10.00 -7.57
CA PHE A 57 2.24 9.79 -8.97
C PHE A 57 2.08 11.05 -9.84
N GLY A 58 1.73 12.19 -9.25
CA GLY A 58 1.51 13.45 -9.97
C GLY A 58 0.34 13.41 -10.96
N LEU A 59 -0.71 12.64 -10.64
CA LEU A 59 -1.89 12.46 -11.50
C LEU A 59 -2.90 13.58 -11.25
N ASP A 60 -2.62 14.78 -11.77
CA ASP A 60 -3.45 15.97 -11.58
C ASP A 60 -3.85 16.21 -10.10
N PRO A 61 -2.85 16.35 -9.19
CA PRO A 61 -3.12 16.49 -7.77
C PRO A 61 -3.91 17.76 -7.48
N ARG A 62 -4.98 17.64 -6.68
CA ARG A 62 -5.85 18.76 -6.32
C ARG A 62 -5.28 19.49 -5.10
N ALA A 63 -5.53 20.80 -5.01
CA ALA A 63 -4.96 21.65 -3.95
C ALA A 63 -5.27 21.19 -2.52
N ASP A 64 -6.39 20.49 -2.30
CA ASP A 64 -6.82 20.00 -1.00
C ASP A 64 -6.60 18.50 -0.78
N ASP A 65 -5.97 17.79 -1.73
CA ASP A 65 -5.82 16.34 -1.68
C ASP A 65 -5.03 15.90 -0.43
N LEU A 66 -3.93 16.57 -0.12
CA LEU A 66 -3.10 16.25 1.05
C LEU A 66 -3.86 16.44 2.35
N ARG A 67 -4.48 17.61 2.53
CA ARG A 67 -5.22 17.95 3.76
C ARG A 67 -6.37 16.95 3.97
N ARG A 68 -7.16 16.67 2.92
CA ARG A 68 -8.30 15.75 3.02
C ARG A 68 -7.90 14.30 3.17
N ALA A 69 -6.84 13.84 2.51
CA ALA A 69 -6.32 12.49 2.72
C ALA A 69 -5.90 12.29 4.18
N ARG A 70 -5.19 13.26 4.75
CA ARG A 70 -4.80 13.22 6.16
C ARG A 70 -6.00 13.22 7.11
N GLU A 71 -6.99 14.07 6.87
CA GLU A 71 -8.22 14.12 7.68
C GLU A 71 -8.96 12.78 7.65
N ASP A 72 -9.17 12.21 6.47
CA ASP A 72 -9.90 10.95 6.30
C ASP A 72 -9.13 9.75 6.88
N PHE A 73 -7.80 9.67 6.69
CA PHE A 73 -6.98 8.65 7.37
C PHE A 73 -6.98 8.83 8.89
N THR A 74 -6.89 10.07 9.39
CA THR A 74 -6.95 10.35 10.83
C THR A 74 -8.30 9.90 11.42
N ALA A 75 -9.41 10.20 10.75
CA ALA A 75 -10.73 9.74 11.19
C ALA A 75 -10.82 8.21 11.24
N ALA A 76 -10.24 7.51 10.25
CA ALA A 76 -10.21 6.05 10.21
C ALA A 76 -9.39 5.41 11.34
N THR A 77 -8.51 6.15 12.04
CA THR A 77 -7.79 5.62 13.22
C THR A 77 -8.73 5.27 14.38
N ALA A 78 -9.92 5.86 14.43
CA ALA A 78 -10.93 5.56 15.46
C ALA A 78 -11.77 4.31 15.14
N ASP A 79 -11.71 3.79 13.92
CA ASP A 79 -12.41 2.56 13.53
C ASP A 79 -11.50 1.36 13.77
N ALA A 80 -11.93 0.43 14.62
CA ALA A 80 -11.14 -0.75 14.98
C ALA A 80 -10.73 -1.60 13.76
N ARG A 81 -11.57 -1.65 12.72
CA ARG A 81 -11.32 -2.41 11.48
C ARG A 81 -10.18 -1.81 10.66
N LEU A 82 -10.06 -0.48 10.70
CA LEU A 82 -9.17 0.28 9.82
C LEU A 82 -7.96 0.86 10.53
N SER A 83 -7.98 0.95 11.85
CA SER A 83 -7.01 1.69 12.66
C SER A 83 -5.54 1.37 12.33
N GLY A 84 -5.18 0.09 12.20
CA GLY A 84 -3.81 -0.30 11.83
C GLY A 84 -3.41 0.17 10.44
N TRP A 85 -4.31 0.04 9.46
CA TRP A 85 -4.10 0.52 8.10
C TRP A 85 -4.08 2.04 8.01
N ALA A 86 -4.93 2.72 8.77
CA ALA A 86 -4.99 4.17 8.84
C ALA A 86 -3.68 4.76 9.40
N VAL A 87 -3.15 4.17 10.47
CA VAL A 87 -1.83 4.53 11.02
C VAL A 87 -0.73 4.30 9.98
N PHE A 88 -0.75 3.16 9.28
CA PHE A 88 0.21 2.90 8.20
C PHE A 88 0.15 3.96 7.10
N TRP A 89 -1.04 4.30 6.61
CA TRP A 89 -1.22 5.29 5.55
C TRP A 89 -0.82 6.71 5.96
N LEU A 90 -1.02 7.09 7.23
CA LEU A 90 -0.46 8.34 7.78
C LEU A 90 1.07 8.33 7.76
N GLY A 91 1.69 7.19 8.06
CA GLY A 91 3.13 7.00 7.91
C GLY A 91 3.60 7.15 6.46
N VAL A 92 2.86 6.57 5.52
CA VAL A 92 3.13 6.68 4.08
C VAL A 92 3.02 8.12 3.56
N LEU A 93 2.05 8.90 4.06
CA LEU A 93 1.95 10.34 3.76
C LEU A 93 3.16 11.11 4.31
N ALA A 94 3.53 10.86 5.57
CA ALA A 94 4.69 11.50 6.19
C ALA A 94 5.97 11.22 5.40
N ASP A 95 6.17 9.98 4.97
CA ASP A 95 7.37 9.54 4.23
C ASP A 95 7.42 10.14 2.82
N ASN A 96 6.36 9.91 2.04
CA ASN A 96 6.40 10.12 0.60
C ASN A 96 5.93 11.51 0.15
N VAL A 97 5.21 12.24 1.02
CA VAL A 97 4.66 13.56 0.69
C VAL A 97 5.25 14.66 1.58
N ASP A 98 5.31 14.44 2.89
CA ASP A 98 5.82 15.47 3.81
C ASP A 98 7.35 15.49 3.92
N GLY A 99 8.03 14.40 3.53
CA GLY A 99 9.48 14.25 3.74
C GLY A 99 9.87 14.14 5.21
N ASP A 100 9.00 13.57 6.05
CA ASP A 100 9.19 13.34 7.48
C ASP A 100 9.41 11.84 7.79
N PRO A 101 10.66 11.34 7.64
CA PRO A 101 10.97 9.96 7.95
C PRO A 101 10.83 9.65 9.45
N GLY A 102 10.91 10.62 10.35
CA GLY A 102 10.79 10.38 11.80
C GLY A 102 9.38 9.90 12.15
N THR A 103 8.39 10.68 11.73
CA THR A 103 6.97 10.36 11.91
C THR A 103 6.61 9.07 11.18
N ALA A 104 7.07 8.90 9.93
CA ALA A 104 6.82 7.68 9.16
C ALA A 104 7.30 6.41 9.90
N GLY A 105 8.48 6.48 10.52
CA GLY A 105 9.09 5.31 11.18
C GLY A 105 8.31 4.86 12.39
N THR A 106 7.86 5.82 13.17
CA THR A 106 7.00 5.57 14.33
C THR A 106 5.68 4.94 13.89
N ALA A 107 5.05 5.48 12.85
CA ALA A 107 3.81 4.95 12.31
C ALA A 107 3.95 3.52 11.76
N TYR A 108 5.01 3.22 11.01
CA TYR A 108 5.24 1.86 10.49
C TYR A 108 5.44 0.82 11.61
N GLN A 109 6.14 1.19 12.69
CA GLN A 109 6.31 0.32 13.86
C GLN A 109 4.97 0.06 14.55
N GLN A 110 4.20 1.11 14.82
CA GLN A 110 2.88 1.01 15.45
C GLN A 110 1.92 0.14 14.61
N ALA A 111 1.85 0.38 13.31
CA ALA A 111 1.01 -0.41 12.41
C ALA A 111 1.43 -1.88 12.38
N MET A 112 2.74 -2.18 12.36
CA MET A 112 3.24 -3.56 12.37
C MET A 112 2.94 -4.29 13.69
N GLU A 113 3.07 -3.61 14.84
CA GLU A 113 2.70 -4.18 16.14
C GLU A 113 1.21 -4.50 16.20
N GLN A 114 0.37 -3.61 15.69
CA GLN A 114 -1.06 -3.82 15.62
C GLN A 114 -1.43 -4.96 14.67
N ALA A 115 -0.82 -5.00 13.49
CA ALA A 115 -1.01 -6.07 12.51
C ALA A 115 -0.76 -7.45 13.13
N ARG A 116 0.35 -7.60 13.87
CA ARG A 116 0.68 -8.85 14.58
C ARG A 116 -0.33 -9.22 15.65
N LYS A 117 -0.81 -8.24 16.42
CA LYS A 117 -1.84 -8.48 17.45
C LYS A 117 -3.17 -8.95 16.85
N GLN A 118 -3.49 -8.47 15.65
CA GLN A 118 -4.76 -8.75 14.97
C GLN A 118 -4.66 -9.92 13.97
N GLY A 119 -3.46 -10.42 13.69
CA GLY A 119 -3.24 -11.43 12.64
C GLY A 119 -3.36 -10.89 11.22
N ASP A 120 -3.28 -9.56 11.02
CA ASP A 120 -3.29 -8.94 9.70
C ASP A 120 -1.94 -9.12 9.01
N THR A 121 -1.83 -10.24 8.29
CA THR A 121 -0.62 -10.65 7.59
C THR A 121 -0.26 -9.66 6.46
N LEU A 122 -1.26 -9.05 5.83
CA LEU A 122 -1.03 -8.13 4.72
C LEU A 122 -0.42 -6.82 5.24
N LEU A 123 -1.01 -6.23 6.29
CA LEU A 123 -0.47 -5.03 6.92
C LEU A 123 0.92 -5.27 7.51
N GLU A 124 1.16 -6.43 8.14
CA GLU A 124 2.49 -6.79 8.61
C GLU A 124 3.50 -6.78 7.46
N SER A 125 3.13 -7.29 6.28
CA SER A 125 4.01 -7.31 5.12
C SER A 125 4.41 -5.91 4.64
N TYR A 126 3.49 -4.93 4.73
CA TYR A 126 3.77 -3.53 4.39
C TYR A 126 4.70 -2.91 5.43
N GLY A 127 4.41 -3.07 6.72
CA GLY A 127 5.30 -2.61 7.79
C GLY A 127 6.71 -3.18 7.65
N ALA A 128 6.84 -4.49 7.40
CA ALA A 128 8.13 -5.14 7.18
C ALA A 128 8.89 -4.55 5.98
N ARG A 129 8.21 -4.23 4.87
CA ARG A 129 8.84 -3.61 3.69
C ARG A 129 9.44 -2.25 4.05
N HIS A 130 8.65 -1.35 4.61
CA HIS A 130 9.07 0.02 4.87
C HIS A 130 10.13 0.11 5.97
N ILE A 131 10.02 -0.71 7.02
CA ILE A 131 11.05 -0.81 8.05
C ILE A 131 12.34 -1.40 7.46
N GLY A 132 12.23 -2.47 6.65
CA GLY A 132 13.38 -3.09 6.00
C GLY A 132 14.15 -2.14 5.10
N ALA A 133 13.44 -1.38 4.25
CA ALA A 133 14.05 -0.40 3.36
C ALA A 133 14.90 0.64 4.12
N ARG A 134 14.43 1.09 5.28
CA ARG A 134 15.15 2.07 6.12
C ARG A 134 16.34 1.48 6.86
N LEU A 135 16.31 0.18 7.12
CA LEU A 135 17.42 -0.51 7.75
C LEU A 135 18.58 -0.76 6.77
N LEU A 136 18.35 -0.76 5.45
CA LEU A 136 19.38 -1.03 4.46
C LEU A 136 20.65 -0.17 4.60
N GLU A 137 20.51 1.07 5.07
CA GLU A 137 21.64 2.00 5.27
C GLU A 137 22.40 1.81 6.59
N ARG A 138 21.78 1.16 7.59
CA ARG A 138 22.29 1.08 8.97
C ARG A 138 22.64 -0.35 9.39
N ASP A 139 21.82 -1.30 8.96
CA ASP A 139 21.92 -2.72 9.21
C ASP A 139 21.35 -3.46 7.99
N ARG A 140 22.20 -3.64 6.98
CA ARG A 140 21.79 -4.19 5.68
C ARG A 140 21.28 -5.63 5.80
N GLU A 141 21.86 -6.43 6.68
CA GLU A 141 21.45 -7.83 6.86
C GLU A 141 20.03 -7.92 7.43
N GLU A 142 19.74 -7.15 8.48
CA GLU A 142 18.38 -7.08 9.03
C GLU A 142 17.42 -6.45 8.02
N GLY A 143 17.85 -5.42 7.28
CA GLY A 143 17.06 -4.82 6.20
C GLY A 143 16.61 -5.85 5.15
N ILE A 144 17.56 -6.64 4.64
CA ILE A 144 17.27 -7.73 3.69
C ILE A 144 16.34 -8.79 4.32
N THR A 145 16.57 -9.17 5.58
CA THR A 145 15.71 -10.12 6.31
C THR A 145 14.26 -9.65 6.37
N ARG A 146 14.03 -8.34 6.61
CA ARG A 146 12.69 -7.74 6.61
C ARG A 146 12.06 -7.70 5.22
N LEU A 147 12.83 -7.40 4.18
CA LEU A 147 12.35 -7.44 2.79
C LEU A 147 11.95 -8.86 2.37
N ARG A 148 12.74 -9.88 2.73
CA ARG A 148 12.38 -11.30 2.54
C ARG A 148 11.08 -11.65 3.27
N ARG A 149 10.93 -11.24 4.54
CA ARG A 149 9.67 -11.44 5.29
C ARG A 149 8.49 -10.80 4.55
N SER A 150 8.62 -9.56 4.10
CA SER A 150 7.57 -8.89 3.33
C SER A 150 7.17 -9.68 2.09
N TYR A 151 8.14 -10.13 1.29
CA TYR A 151 7.91 -10.96 0.11
C TYR A 151 7.17 -12.26 0.46
N HIS A 152 7.64 -13.01 1.45
CA HIS A 152 7.03 -14.29 1.82
C HIS A 152 5.60 -14.15 2.35
N LEU A 153 5.31 -13.14 3.16
CA LEU A 153 3.95 -12.90 3.67
C LEU A 153 2.98 -12.61 2.52
N ARG A 154 3.38 -11.80 1.54
CA ARG A 154 2.55 -11.46 0.37
C ARG A 154 2.34 -12.67 -0.54
N ALA A 155 3.39 -13.47 -0.76
CA ALA A 155 3.31 -14.69 -1.54
C ALA A 155 2.38 -15.71 -0.89
N ALA A 156 2.45 -15.88 0.43
CA ALA A 156 1.58 -16.79 1.18
C ALA A 156 0.09 -16.40 1.09
N LEU A 157 -0.20 -15.10 0.99
CA LEU A 157 -1.57 -14.58 0.82
C LEU A 157 -2.09 -14.65 -0.63
N GLY A 158 -1.23 -14.95 -1.62
CA GLY A 158 -1.60 -14.83 -3.03
C GLY A 158 -1.84 -13.38 -3.47
N ALA A 159 -1.30 -12.38 -2.75
CA ALA A 159 -1.42 -10.96 -3.08
C ALA A 159 -0.51 -10.61 -4.26
N ARG A 160 -0.93 -10.96 -5.48
CA ARG A 160 -0.05 -10.99 -6.67
C ARG A 160 0.60 -9.64 -6.99
N PRO A 161 -0.12 -8.49 -7.07
CA PRO A 161 0.50 -7.20 -7.32
C PRO A 161 1.55 -6.82 -6.26
N GLN A 162 1.19 -7.01 -4.98
CA GLN A 162 2.04 -6.73 -3.83
C GLN A 162 3.30 -7.60 -3.83
N THR A 163 3.15 -8.87 -4.20
CA THR A 163 4.25 -9.85 -4.29
C THR A 163 5.22 -9.47 -5.39
N ALA A 164 4.73 -9.06 -6.57
CA ALA A 164 5.58 -8.59 -7.67
C ALA A 164 6.40 -7.36 -7.28
N ALA A 165 5.77 -6.38 -6.63
CA ALA A 165 6.47 -5.19 -6.12
C ALA A 165 7.50 -5.53 -5.04
N ALA A 166 7.19 -6.47 -4.14
CA ALA A 166 8.12 -6.93 -3.12
C ALA A 166 9.30 -7.71 -3.71
N ALA A 167 9.05 -8.54 -4.73
CA ALA A 167 10.08 -9.29 -5.45
C ALA A 167 11.08 -8.34 -6.12
N LEU A 168 10.58 -7.33 -6.85
CA LEU A 168 11.45 -6.33 -7.49
C LEU A 168 12.27 -5.54 -6.47
N THR A 169 11.63 -5.12 -5.36
CA THR A 169 12.32 -4.40 -4.28
C THR A 169 13.42 -5.25 -3.65
N LEU A 170 13.14 -6.51 -3.31
CA LEU A 170 14.13 -7.43 -2.74
C LEU A 170 15.28 -7.70 -3.74
N ALA A 171 14.96 -7.93 -5.00
CA ALA A 171 15.97 -8.20 -6.04
C ALA A 171 16.92 -7.01 -6.27
N GLY A 172 16.44 -5.78 -6.09
CA GLY A 172 17.28 -4.58 -6.15
C GLY A 172 18.36 -4.53 -5.06
N GLU A 173 18.11 -5.19 -3.92
CA GLU A 173 19.00 -5.16 -2.76
C GLU A 173 19.90 -6.41 -2.64
N LEU A 174 19.64 -7.45 -3.43
CA LEU A 174 20.45 -8.65 -3.45
C LEU A 174 21.65 -8.49 -4.41
N PRO A 175 22.81 -9.14 -4.10
CA PRO A 175 23.89 -9.28 -5.07
C PRO A 175 23.40 -9.96 -6.37
N PRO A 176 24.06 -9.70 -7.52
CA PRO A 176 23.76 -10.41 -8.75
C PRO A 176 23.85 -11.94 -8.58
N GLY A 177 22.90 -12.67 -9.15
CA GLY A 177 22.82 -14.12 -9.04
C GLY A 177 21.40 -14.66 -9.26
N ALA A 178 21.29 -15.99 -9.26
CA ALA A 178 20.06 -16.70 -9.64
C ALA A 178 18.81 -16.24 -8.86
N GLU A 179 18.94 -15.96 -7.57
CA GLU A 179 17.80 -15.48 -6.77
C GLU A 179 17.31 -14.10 -7.24
N ALA A 180 18.22 -13.13 -7.39
CA ALA A 180 17.86 -11.80 -7.84
C ALA A 180 17.24 -11.82 -9.24
N ASP A 181 17.77 -12.67 -10.13
CA ASP A 181 17.27 -12.81 -11.50
C ASP A 181 15.87 -13.43 -11.54
N GLN A 182 15.63 -14.50 -10.77
CA GLN A 182 14.31 -15.12 -10.65
C GLN A 182 13.26 -14.15 -10.07
N LEU A 183 13.63 -13.36 -9.06
CA LEU A 183 12.72 -12.36 -8.48
C LEU A 183 12.37 -11.26 -9.49
N ARG A 184 13.34 -10.78 -10.27
CA ARG A 184 13.09 -9.80 -11.35
C ARG A 184 12.20 -10.38 -12.43
N GLU A 185 12.46 -11.60 -12.87
CA GLU A 185 11.65 -12.28 -13.88
C GLU A 185 10.19 -12.46 -13.41
N ALA A 186 10.00 -12.96 -12.19
CA ALA A 186 8.68 -13.16 -11.60
C ALA A 186 7.92 -11.82 -11.44
N ALA A 187 8.60 -10.76 -11.00
CA ALA A 187 8.04 -9.42 -10.93
C ALA A 187 7.61 -8.93 -12.32
N ALA A 188 8.46 -9.10 -13.33
CA ALA A 188 8.22 -8.63 -14.69
C ALA A 188 7.06 -9.37 -15.38
N LEU A 189 6.98 -10.69 -15.22
CA LEU A 189 5.86 -11.49 -15.73
C LEU A 189 4.54 -11.06 -15.10
N THR A 190 4.49 -10.93 -13.78
CA THR A 190 3.29 -10.51 -13.06
C THR A 190 2.89 -9.08 -13.40
N ALA A 191 3.85 -8.17 -13.52
CA ALA A 191 3.61 -6.77 -13.90
C ALA A 191 2.97 -6.65 -15.28
N ARG A 192 3.43 -7.45 -16.26
CA ARG A 192 2.85 -7.49 -17.60
C ARG A 192 1.45 -8.11 -17.61
N GLU A 193 1.28 -9.25 -16.93
CA GLU A 193 -0.01 -9.95 -16.88
C GLU A 193 -1.12 -9.11 -16.25
N LEU A 194 -0.80 -8.39 -15.16
CA LEU A 194 -1.77 -7.62 -14.40
C LEU A 194 -1.80 -6.13 -14.78
N GLU A 195 -0.99 -5.73 -15.77
CA GLU A 195 -0.86 -4.34 -16.24
C GLU A 195 -0.51 -3.36 -15.10
N LEU A 196 0.46 -3.74 -14.24
CA LEU A 196 0.87 -2.97 -13.06
C LEU A 196 1.69 -1.74 -13.50
N THR A 197 1.02 -0.68 -13.95
CA THR A 197 1.60 0.47 -14.66
C THR A 197 2.85 1.05 -14.00
N TRP A 198 2.82 1.35 -12.70
CA TRP A 198 4.00 1.93 -12.06
C TRP A 198 5.13 0.92 -11.86
N LEU A 199 4.81 -0.37 -11.69
CA LEU A 199 5.83 -1.42 -11.58
C LEU A 199 6.49 -1.68 -12.93
N LEU A 200 5.72 -1.65 -14.02
CA LEU A 200 6.24 -1.74 -15.39
C LEU A 200 7.23 -0.61 -15.72
N ARG A 201 7.06 0.58 -15.14
CA ARG A 201 8.01 1.71 -15.28
C ARG A 201 9.30 1.54 -14.48
N ALA A 202 9.31 0.65 -13.48
CA ALA A 202 10.44 0.42 -12.59
C ALA A 202 11.28 -0.82 -12.99
N LEU A 203 10.85 -1.57 -14.00
CA LEU A 203 11.60 -2.67 -14.63
C LEU A 203 12.59 -2.14 -15.66
#